data_AF-A0A3C0WGW4-F1
#
_entry.id   AF-A0A3C0WGW4-F1
#
_cell.length_a   1.000
_cell.length_b   1.000
_cell.length_c   1.000
_cell.angle_alpha   90.00
_cell.angle_beta   90.00
_cell.angle_gamma   90.00
#
_symmetry.space_group_name_H-M   'P 1'
#
loop_
_entity.id
_entity.type
_entity.pdbx_description
1 polymer ?
#
loop_
_entity_poly.entity_id
_entity_poly.type
_entity_poly.pdbx_seq_one_letter_code
_entity_poly.pdbx_strand_id
1 'polypeptide(L)'
;MAIAAAAGYQATAIDLFNDVDTQAASNASIKADHYPEDLFDHAESSKANYWLYTGCLENYPEQIAQLAAKKTLLGNDQDVIHKCRSPEFISELAIDADWYYPDAAIARGSLTNNELQCWISKPRLSAAGQGVQIWRT
;
A
#
# COMPACT_ATOMS: atom_id res chain seq x y z
N MET A 1 -13.42 8.32 1.17
CA MET A 1 -14.10 9.63 1.01
C MET A 1 -15.34 9.77 1.88
N ALA A 2 -16.31 8.86 1.83
CA ALA A 2 -17.55 8.96 2.60
C ALA A 2 -17.39 9.21 4.11
N ILE A 3 -16.44 8.55 4.77
CA ILE A 3 -16.16 8.78 6.21
C ILE A 3 -15.64 10.20 6.48
N ALA A 4 -14.73 10.71 5.63
CA ALA A 4 -14.21 12.06 5.75
C ALA A 4 -15.33 13.10 5.57
N ALA A 5 -16.19 12.90 4.58
CA ALA A 5 -17.37 13.74 4.35
C ALA A 5 -18.35 13.69 5.53
N ALA A 6 -18.65 12.49 6.05
CA ALA A 6 -19.51 12.32 7.22
C ALA A 6 -18.95 12.99 8.49
N ALA A 7 -17.63 13.07 8.62
CA ALA A 7 -16.94 13.80 9.67
C ALA A 7 -16.79 15.31 9.41
N GLY A 8 -17.36 15.83 8.31
CA GLY A 8 -17.36 17.25 7.97
C GLY A 8 -16.08 17.77 7.29
N TYR A 9 -15.19 16.87 6.86
CA TYR A 9 -14.00 17.26 6.10
C TYR A 9 -14.31 17.44 4.62
N GLN A 10 -13.72 18.49 4.03
CA GLN A 10 -13.65 18.63 2.57
C GLN A 10 -12.41 17.92 2.06
N ALA A 11 -12.61 16.87 1.28
CA ALA A 11 -11.52 16.05 0.76
C ALA A 11 -11.55 16.02 -0.77
N THR A 12 -10.37 16.15 -1.38
CA THR A 12 -10.15 15.94 -2.80
C THR A 12 -9.73 14.50 -3.03
N ALA A 13 -10.47 13.76 -3.86
CA ALA A 13 -10.06 12.43 -4.30
C ALA A 13 -9.13 12.54 -5.51
N ILE A 14 -8.10 11.68 -5.54
CA ILE A 14 -7.19 11.55 -6.67
C ILE A 14 -6.97 10.05 -6.86
N ASP A 15 -7.47 9.49 -7.96
CA ASP A 15 -7.36 8.05 -8.25
C ASP A 15 -7.45 7.78 -9.77
N LEU A 16 -7.29 6.52 -10.19
CA LEU A 16 -7.27 6.12 -11.60
C LEU A 16 -8.65 5.91 -12.24
N PHE A 17 -9.69 5.73 -11.43
CA PHE A 17 -11.00 5.26 -11.86
C PHE A 17 -12.02 6.40 -11.89
N ASN A 18 -11.95 7.27 -10.89
CA ASN A 18 -12.83 8.39 -10.63
C ASN A 18 -14.29 7.93 -10.61
N ASP A 19 -14.57 6.88 -9.84
CA ASP A 19 -15.88 6.22 -9.78
C ASP A 19 -16.98 7.16 -9.25
N VAL A 20 -18.24 6.83 -9.59
CA VAL A 20 -19.41 7.67 -9.29
C VAL A 20 -19.57 7.93 -7.79
N ASP A 21 -19.33 6.93 -6.96
CA ASP A 21 -19.39 7.03 -5.50
C ASP A 21 -18.24 7.87 -4.93
N THR A 22 -17.03 7.77 -5.50
CA THR A 22 -15.91 8.65 -5.15
C THR A 22 -16.22 10.12 -5.47
N GLN A 23 -16.77 10.39 -6.66
CA GLN A 23 -17.19 11.74 -7.05
C GLN A 23 -18.28 12.26 -6.11
N ALA A 24 -19.29 11.45 -5.81
CA ALA A 24 -20.40 11.85 -4.94
C ALA A 24 -19.97 12.12 -3.49
N ALA A 25 -18.94 11.41 -3.00
CA ALA A 25 -18.46 11.51 -1.63
C ALA A 25 -17.29 12.48 -1.44
N SER A 26 -16.81 13.14 -2.50
CA SER A 26 -15.67 14.07 -2.45
C SER A 26 -16.10 15.50 -2.77
N ASN A 27 -15.34 16.47 -2.27
CA ASN A 27 -15.56 17.88 -2.62
C ASN A 27 -15.07 18.18 -4.04
N ALA A 28 -14.00 17.50 -4.43
CA ALA A 28 -13.46 17.49 -5.78
C ALA A 28 -12.86 16.11 -6.05
N SER A 29 -12.87 15.68 -7.31
CA SER A 29 -12.24 14.44 -7.73
C SER A 29 -11.40 14.68 -8.98
N ILE A 30 -10.20 14.10 -9.00
CA ILE A 30 -9.24 14.22 -10.10
C ILE A 30 -8.91 12.80 -10.55
N LYS A 31 -9.12 12.52 -11.83
CA LYS A 31 -8.69 11.27 -12.43
C LYS A 31 -7.24 11.40 -12.87
N ALA A 32 -6.39 10.48 -12.43
CA ALA A 32 -5.05 10.27 -12.94
C ALA A 32 -5.06 9.28 -14.10
N ASP A 33 -4.16 9.45 -15.06
CA ASP A 33 -4.03 8.57 -16.22
C ASP A 33 -2.85 7.59 -16.07
N HIS A 34 -1.78 8.00 -15.38
CA HIS A 34 -0.58 7.20 -15.14
C HIS A 34 -0.37 6.93 -13.65
N TYR A 35 -0.15 5.65 -13.35
CA TYR A 35 0.10 5.20 -11.98
C TYR A 35 1.58 4.85 -11.76
N PRO A 36 2.20 5.34 -10.68
CA PRO A 36 1.64 6.21 -9.63
C PRO A 36 1.91 7.71 -9.84
N GLU A 37 2.64 8.10 -10.88
CA GLU A 37 3.24 9.44 -11.02
C GLU A 37 2.21 10.57 -10.94
N ASP A 38 1.15 10.49 -11.74
CA ASP A 38 0.12 11.53 -11.80
C ASP A 38 -0.59 11.71 -10.44
N LEU A 39 -0.70 10.64 -9.64
CA LEU A 39 -1.31 10.72 -8.31
C LEU A 39 -0.49 11.63 -7.38
N PHE A 40 0.84 11.47 -7.38
CA PHE A 40 1.72 12.29 -6.56
C PHE A 40 1.79 13.73 -7.08
N ASP A 41 1.84 13.92 -8.39
CA ASP A 41 1.88 15.26 -9.01
C ASP A 41 0.60 16.07 -8.70
N HIS A 42 -0.57 15.44 -8.81
CA HIS A 42 -1.84 16.06 -8.42
C HIS A 42 -1.93 16.31 -6.92
N ALA A 43 -1.44 15.38 -6.08
CA ALA A 43 -1.45 15.54 -4.64
C ALA A 43 -0.53 16.67 -4.19
N GLU A 44 0.65 16.83 -4.80
CA GLU A 44 1.56 17.94 -4.56
C GLU A 44 0.93 19.27 -4.95
N SER A 45 0.36 19.35 -6.15
CA SER A 45 -0.28 20.56 -6.70
C SER A 45 -1.58 20.96 -6.01
N SER A 46 -2.19 20.04 -5.26
CA SER A 46 -3.41 20.29 -4.50
C SER A 46 -3.22 21.35 -3.42
N LYS A 47 -4.29 22.07 -3.05
CA LYS A 47 -4.31 23.00 -1.92
C LYS A 47 -4.42 22.31 -0.56
N ALA A 48 -4.59 20.99 -0.52
CA ALA A 48 -4.68 20.24 0.73
C ALA A 48 -3.33 20.21 1.45
N ASN A 49 -3.35 20.48 2.76
CA ASN A 49 -2.17 20.39 3.64
C ASN A 49 -2.01 19.00 4.28
N TYR A 50 -3.11 18.25 4.35
CA TYR A 50 -3.17 16.90 4.87
C TYR A 50 -3.49 15.95 3.73
N TRP A 51 -2.87 14.77 3.75
CA TRP A 51 -3.12 13.75 2.75
C TRP A 51 -2.98 12.36 3.36
N LEU A 52 -3.59 11.38 2.71
CA LEU A 52 -3.42 9.96 3.00
C LEU A 52 -3.35 9.23 1.67
N TYR A 53 -2.84 8.00 1.69
CA TYR A 53 -2.72 7.18 0.50
C TYR A 53 -3.40 5.82 0.71
N THR A 54 -3.89 5.26 -0.38
CA THR A 54 -4.45 3.90 -0.47
C THR A 54 -4.13 3.34 -1.85
N GLY A 55 -4.67 2.17 -2.21
CA GLY A 55 -4.58 1.68 -3.58
C GLY A 55 -3.20 1.17 -3.97
N CYS A 56 -2.48 0.58 -3.00
CA CYS A 56 -1.14 0.03 -3.20
C CYS A 56 -0.03 1.05 -3.45
N LEU A 57 -0.23 2.29 -3.01
CA LEU A 57 0.80 3.31 -2.98
C LEU A 57 1.92 3.00 -1.97
N GLU A 58 1.70 2.11 -1.00
CA GLU A 58 2.77 1.58 -0.13
C GLU A 58 3.88 0.84 -0.88
N ASN A 59 3.72 0.58 -2.18
CA ASN A 59 4.79 0.11 -3.06
C ASN A 59 5.80 1.20 -3.45
N TYR A 60 5.52 2.48 -3.13
CA TYR A 60 6.33 3.65 -3.52
C TYR A 60 6.72 4.49 -2.28
N PRO A 61 7.46 3.91 -1.32
CA PRO A 61 7.78 4.58 -0.06
C PRO A 61 8.60 5.86 -0.25
N GLU A 62 9.47 5.92 -1.26
CA GLU A 62 10.29 7.09 -1.55
C GLU A 62 9.43 8.29 -1.99
N GLN A 63 8.46 8.09 -2.89
CA GLN A 63 7.51 9.11 -3.31
C GLN A 63 6.62 9.55 -2.14
N ILE A 64 6.20 8.61 -1.28
CA ILE A 64 5.46 8.91 -0.06
C ILE A 64 6.28 9.83 0.86
N ALA A 65 7.55 9.51 1.09
CA ALA A 65 8.42 10.34 1.92
C ALA A 65 8.65 11.74 1.32
N GLN A 66 8.81 11.83 0.00
CA GLN A 66 8.96 13.12 -0.70
C GLN A 66 7.74 14.02 -0.51
N LEU A 67 6.52 13.47 -0.62
CA LEU A 67 5.30 14.25 -0.41
C LEU A 67 5.06 14.53 1.09
N ALA A 68 5.38 13.58 1.98
CA ALA A 68 5.29 13.75 3.42
C ALA A 68 6.23 14.84 3.96
N ALA A 69 7.36 15.09 3.28
CA ALA A 69 8.25 16.21 3.61
C ALA A 69 7.64 17.59 3.30
N LYS A 70 6.63 17.64 2.42
CA LYS A 70 5.97 18.88 1.98
C LYS A 70 4.58 19.06 2.61
N LYS A 71 3.89 17.96 2.93
CA LYS A 71 2.49 17.91 3.38
C LYS A 71 2.32 16.90 4.49
N THR A 72 1.42 17.17 5.43
CA THR A 72 1.20 16.28 6.58
C THR A 72 0.54 14.98 6.14
N LEU A 73 1.26 13.87 6.28
CA LEU A 73 0.74 12.54 6.01
C LEU A 73 -0.12 12.05 7.19
N LEU A 74 -1.36 11.64 6.90
CA LEU A 74 -2.31 11.00 7.81
C LEU A 74 -2.27 9.48 7.59
N GLY A 75 -1.16 8.86 7.93
CA GLY A 75 -0.93 7.44 7.69
C GLY A 75 0.46 7.00 8.12
N ASN A 76 0.91 5.88 7.57
CA ASN A 76 2.23 5.32 7.86
C ASN A 76 3.29 5.93 6.96
N ASP A 77 4.42 6.33 7.54
CA ASP A 77 5.55 6.85 6.78
C ASP A 77 6.38 5.74 6.10
N GLN A 78 7.41 6.16 5.37
CA GLN A 78 8.35 5.26 4.70
C GLN A 78 8.95 4.19 5.64
N ASP A 79 9.33 4.55 6.87
CA ASP A 79 10.01 3.63 7.78
C ASP A 79 9.04 2.54 8.26
N VAL A 80 7.80 2.92 8.57
CA VAL A 80 6.74 1.97 8.91
C VAL A 80 6.42 1.08 7.70
N ILE A 81 6.33 1.65 6.50
CA ILE A 81 6.07 0.89 5.26
C ILE A 81 7.17 -0.15 5.04
N HIS A 82 8.45 0.22 5.14
CA HIS A 82 9.56 -0.72 4.95
C HIS A 82 9.51 -1.89 5.93
N LYS A 83 9.21 -1.62 7.21
CA LYS A 83 9.03 -2.64 8.24
C LYS A 83 7.86 -3.56 7.94
N CYS A 84 6.68 -3.00 7.67
CA CYS A 84 5.47 -3.77 7.36
C CYS A 84 5.61 -4.62 6.08
N ARG A 85 6.53 -4.25 5.18
CA ARG A 85 6.78 -4.95 3.92
C ARG A 85 8.01 -5.86 3.94
N SER A 86 8.68 -6.02 5.08
CA SER A 86 9.75 -7.01 5.26
C SER A 86 9.17 -8.28 5.87
N PRO A 87 9.14 -9.41 5.13
CA PRO A 87 8.74 -10.69 5.68
C PRO A 87 9.64 -11.10 6.86
N GLU A 88 10.93 -10.79 6.80
CA GLU A 88 11.88 -11.07 7.87
C GLU A 88 11.49 -10.34 9.15
N PHE A 89 11.31 -9.02 9.10
CA PHE A 89 10.92 -8.22 10.26
C PHE A 89 9.60 -8.71 10.86
N ILE A 90 8.61 -9.03 10.03
CA ILE A 90 7.31 -9.52 10.52
C ILE A 90 7.43 -10.92 11.13
N SER A 91 8.26 -11.80 10.55
CA SER A 91 8.50 -13.13 11.13
C SER A 91 9.20 -13.05 12.48
N GLU A 92 10.21 -12.18 12.63
CA GLU A 92 10.90 -11.95 13.90
C GLU A 92 9.93 -11.40 14.96
N LEU A 93 9.12 -10.40 14.58
CA LEU A 93 8.11 -9.82 15.46
C LEU A 93 7.07 -10.86 15.92
N ALA A 94 6.64 -11.76 15.03
CA ALA A 94 5.68 -12.80 15.37
C ALA A 94 6.27 -13.84 16.33
N ILE A 95 7.54 -14.23 16.13
CA ILE A 95 8.25 -15.15 17.02
C ILE A 95 8.38 -14.54 18.41
N ASP A 96 8.81 -13.27 18.50
CA ASP A 96 8.96 -12.56 19.77
C ASP A 96 7.63 -12.40 20.52
N ALA A 97 6.53 -12.31 19.79
CA ALA A 97 5.18 -12.17 20.32
C ALA A 97 4.46 -13.51 20.60
N ASP A 98 5.11 -14.66 20.35
CA ASP A 98 4.51 -16.00 20.42
C ASP A 98 3.24 -16.15 19.55
N TRP A 99 3.28 -15.58 18.34
CA TRP A 99 2.18 -15.64 17.38
C TRP A 99 2.40 -16.71 16.32
N TYR A 100 1.32 -17.40 15.97
CA TYR A 100 1.31 -18.27 14.79
C TYR A 100 1.47 -17.43 13.51
N TYR A 101 2.54 -17.69 12.78
CA TYR A 101 2.87 -17.03 11.53
C TYR A 101 3.38 -18.05 10.52
N PRO A 102 3.01 -17.96 9.23
CA PRO A 102 3.54 -18.87 8.21
C PRO A 102 5.04 -18.61 8.01
N ASP A 103 5.81 -19.66 7.78
CA ASP A 103 7.20 -19.49 7.37
C ASP A 103 7.28 -18.60 6.12
N ALA A 104 8.15 -17.60 6.18
CA ALA A 104 8.34 -16.63 5.10
C ALA A 104 9.81 -16.51 4.74
N ALA A 105 10.10 -16.38 3.45
CA ALA A 105 11.45 -16.20 2.94
C ALA A 105 11.43 -15.30 1.70
N ILE A 106 12.39 -14.39 1.57
CA ILE A 106 12.68 -13.75 0.29
C ILE A 106 13.51 -14.73 -0.52
N ALA A 107 12.97 -15.17 -1.66
CA ALA A 107 13.50 -16.27 -2.48
C ALA A 107 15.03 -16.19 -2.69
N ARG A 108 15.75 -16.99 -1.88
CA ARG A 108 17.15 -17.36 -2.03
C ARG A 108 17.29 -18.85 -1.67
N GLY A 109 16.84 -19.75 -2.55
CA GLY A 109 17.08 -21.19 -2.37
C GLY A 109 16.06 -22.12 -3.02
N SER A 110 16.32 -23.41 -2.89
CA SER A 110 15.47 -24.50 -3.36
C SER A 110 14.44 -24.87 -2.29
N LEU A 111 13.37 -24.07 -2.16
CA LEU A 111 12.23 -24.44 -1.33
C LEU A 111 11.49 -25.60 -2.00
N THR A 112 11.21 -26.66 -1.24
CA THR A 112 10.46 -27.83 -1.72
C THR A 112 9.11 -27.90 -1.03
N ASN A 113 8.07 -28.23 -1.80
CA ASN A 113 6.77 -28.57 -1.24
C ASN A 113 6.76 -30.04 -0.81
N ASN A 114 5.94 -30.38 0.18
CA ASN A 114 5.62 -31.75 0.57
C ASN A 114 4.08 -31.90 0.73
N GLU A 115 3.61 -33.09 1.13
CA GLU A 115 2.16 -33.38 1.24
C GLU A 115 1.43 -32.51 2.28
N LEU A 116 2.14 -32.00 3.28
CA LEU A 116 1.59 -31.21 4.39
C LEU A 116 1.93 -29.71 4.30
N GLN A 117 2.88 -29.33 3.44
CA GLN A 117 3.41 -27.96 3.35
C GLN A 117 3.59 -27.55 1.88
N CYS A 118 2.89 -26.49 1.48
CA CYS A 118 3.06 -25.86 0.18
C CYS A 118 3.49 -24.40 0.35
N TRP A 119 4.49 -23.99 -0.42
CA TRP A 119 4.95 -22.62 -0.47
C TRP A 119 4.11 -21.80 -1.45
N ILE A 120 3.82 -20.56 -1.08
CA ILE A 120 3.17 -19.58 -1.94
C ILE A 120 4.20 -18.52 -2.33
N SER A 121 4.41 -18.34 -3.63
CA SER A 121 5.20 -17.26 -4.17
C SER A 121 4.33 -16.03 -4.42
N LYS A 122 4.79 -14.88 -3.94
CA LYS A 122 4.13 -13.59 -4.14
C LYS A 122 5.17 -12.57 -4.61
N PRO A 123 4.89 -11.79 -5.67
CA PRO A 123 5.75 -10.68 -6.02
C PRO A 123 5.80 -9.66 -4.86
N ARG A 124 6.95 -9.03 -4.64
CA ARG A 124 7.12 -8.06 -3.55
C ARG A 124 6.32 -6.79 -3.82
N LEU A 125 6.39 -6.27 -5.04
CA LEU A 125 5.69 -5.06 -5.49
C LEU A 125 4.41 -5.43 -6.25
N SER A 126 3.46 -6.07 -5.56
CA SER A 126 2.14 -6.34 -6.13
C SER A 126 1.00 -5.97 -5.20
N ALA A 127 -0.21 -6.07 -5.75
CA ALA A 127 -1.47 -5.69 -5.15
C ALA A 127 -2.53 -6.74 -5.50
N ALA A 128 -3.61 -6.82 -4.72
CA ALA A 128 -4.82 -7.58 -5.08
C ALA A 128 -4.59 -9.06 -5.50
N GLY A 129 -3.56 -9.71 -4.97
CA GLY A 129 -3.24 -11.10 -5.31
C GLY A 129 -2.60 -11.30 -6.68
N GLN A 130 -2.19 -10.23 -7.37
CA GLN A 130 -1.52 -10.34 -8.66
C GLN A 130 -0.18 -11.08 -8.55
N GLY A 131 0.02 -12.03 -9.46
CA GLY A 131 1.23 -12.84 -9.55
C GLY A 131 1.40 -13.87 -8.42
N VAL A 132 0.39 -14.04 -7.55
CA VAL A 132 0.40 -15.06 -6.51
C VAL A 132 0.25 -16.44 -7.16
N GLN A 133 1.14 -17.36 -6.79
CA GLN A 133 1.18 -18.70 -7.36
C GLN A 133 1.73 -19.69 -6.33
N ILE A 134 1.33 -20.97 -6.45
CA ILE A 134 2.00 -22.04 -5.71
C ILE A 134 3.44 -22.12 -6.21
N TRP A 135 4.40 -22.07 -5.30
CA TRP A 135 5.81 -22.25 -5.62
C TRP A 135 6.02 -23.63 -6.23
N ARG A 136 6.70 -23.69 -7.36
CA ARG A 136 7.09 -24.95 -8.02
C ARG A 136 8.61 -24.92 -8.14
N THR A 137 9.24 -26.02 -7.73
CA THR A 137 10.69 -26.27 -7.85
C THR A 137 11.13 -26.28 -9.29
#